data_AF-A0A7G9QBU6-F1
#
_entry.id   AF-A0A7G9QBU6-F1
#
_cell.length_a   1.000
_cell.length_b   1.000
_cell.length_c   1.000
_cell.angle_alpha   90.00
_cell.angle_beta   90.00
_cell.angle_gamma   90.00
#
_symmetry.space_group_name_H-M   'P 1'
#
loop_
_entity.id
_entity.type
_entity.pdbx_description
1 polymer ?
#
loop_
_entity_poly.entity_id
_entity_poly.type
_entity_poly.pdbx_seq_one_letter_code
_entity_poly.pdbx_strand_id
1 'polypeptide(L)'
;MFLGRIGGSKVLLMAPIATEAIAARVWKKLGLTQAEIDSFYVAPALLPWQRMGNIQDVGGTLPQQWHEDQIVLQHQVLKRMKELGMQPIVQSFAGFVPGAIKRIYPNLKLHNTLWNAGFAPSKRPVMLMPEDPLFKKITMMYMEEWQKEFGSAKYYLVDSFNELELPKSDQPITQLLADYGKFTFDAIQEANKDAVWVIQGWMFGYQRKQWPPQNVKALFSKVPDNKILILDYANDYANTWEPLNAFDGKQWVYGFLPNAGGKTAYTGPMELYATGASKTMASSKKNNLVGFSISGEGLENNNVVYELLTDVAWSKDPIELNFWFKDFSVNRYGAYPDSLKKSWELLKKSAYSYLIDHPSFNWQQANFGTSNIDKSSDFLKSVDLFLSCRRQLGKSKNYQADAIERSGLVLGLKAANCFQEAGQAFQKGDAITGEKYGAKGLEILTALDRLMESHPLNRLERWVGFASALTKDKDLKRYYEQSARRIVTVWGLLLMIIPAGSGVA
;
A
#
# COMPACT_ATOMS: atom_id res chain seq x y z
N MET A 1 5.01 4.69 4.40
CA MET A 1 5.67 5.75 3.61
C MET A 1 6.81 6.36 4.42
N PHE A 2 8.05 6.13 4.00
CA PHE A 2 9.24 6.80 4.53
C PHE A 2 9.64 7.92 3.55
N LEU A 3 9.92 9.12 4.04
CA LEU A 3 10.39 10.24 3.23
C LEU A 3 11.83 10.58 3.63
N GLY A 4 12.76 10.37 2.70
CA GLY A 4 14.20 10.58 2.85
C GLY A 4 14.76 11.58 1.82
N ARG A 5 16.04 11.98 1.95
CA ARG A 5 16.56 13.28 1.48
C ARG A 5 17.35 13.21 0.17
N ILE A 6 16.76 13.66 -0.94
CA ILE A 6 17.54 14.37 -1.97
C ILE A 6 17.08 15.83 -2.00
N GLY A 7 17.55 16.65 -1.04
CA GLY A 7 17.31 18.11 -1.03
C GLY A 7 16.97 18.80 0.32
N GLY A 8 16.22 18.19 1.27
CA GLY A 8 15.88 18.80 2.60
C GLY A 8 16.09 17.92 3.88
N SER A 9 16.74 18.40 4.96
CA SER A 9 17.26 17.63 6.13
C SER A 9 16.26 16.90 7.05
N LYS A 10 15.02 16.66 6.60
CA LYS A 10 13.91 16.21 7.45
C LYS A 10 13.38 14.86 6.98
N VAL A 11 13.15 13.97 7.92
CA VAL A 11 12.47 12.69 7.68
C VAL A 11 11.00 12.83 8.07
N LEU A 12 10.12 12.49 7.14
CA LEU A 12 8.68 12.44 7.37
C LEU A 12 8.22 10.97 7.39
N LEU A 13 7.29 10.65 8.28
CA LEU A 13 6.70 9.33 8.40
C LEU A 13 5.19 9.47 8.63
N MET A 14 4.41 8.65 7.92
CA MET A 14 2.98 8.53 8.14
C MET A 14 2.70 7.98 9.55
N ALA A 15 1.89 8.70 10.32
CA ALA A 15 1.46 8.30 11.66
C ALA A 15 -0.07 8.31 11.78
N PRO A 16 -0.80 7.44 11.02
CA PRO A 16 -2.26 7.40 10.99
C PRO A 16 -2.88 6.61 12.17
N ILE A 17 -2.07 6.24 13.16
CA ILE A 17 -2.52 5.43 14.29
C ILE A 17 -3.48 6.27 15.14
N ALA A 18 -4.52 5.62 15.67
CA ALA A 18 -5.59 6.24 16.47
C ALA A 18 -6.49 7.26 15.73
N THR A 19 -6.36 7.42 14.41
CA THR A 19 -7.24 8.30 13.61
C THR A 19 -8.72 8.04 13.87
N GLU A 20 -9.14 6.78 13.98
CA GLU A 20 -10.54 6.41 14.21
C GLU A 20 -10.98 6.71 15.64
N ALA A 21 -10.07 6.62 16.62
CA ALA A 21 -10.37 6.97 18.00
C ALA A 21 -10.63 8.48 18.15
N ILE A 22 -9.85 9.31 17.47
CA ILE A 22 -10.06 10.77 17.41
C ILE A 22 -11.37 11.09 16.67
N ALA A 23 -11.60 10.50 15.50
CA ALA A 23 -12.83 10.71 14.75
C ALA A 23 -14.08 10.26 15.53
N ALA A 24 -14.03 9.15 16.26
CA ALA A 24 -15.13 8.69 17.10
C ALA A 24 -15.52 9.71 18.19
N ARG A 25 -14.56 10.43 18.78
CA ARG A 25 -14.85 11.54 19.71
C ARG A 25 -15.60 12.68 19.01
N VAL A 26 -15.19 13.04 17.80
CA VAL A 26 -15.86 14.06 16.99
C VAL A 26 -17.29 13.64 16.66
N TRP A 27 -17.50 12.40 16.22
CA TRP A 27 -18.84 11.87 15.92
C TRP A 27 -19.77 11.90 17.14
N LYS A 28 -19.28 11.50 18.32
CA LYS A 28 -20.02 11.59 19.57
C LYS A 28 -20.40 13.03 19.91
N LYS A 29 -19.47 13.99 19.75
CA LYS A 29 -19.74 15.42 19.98
C LYS A 29 -20.77 16.02 19.01
N LEU A 30 -20.85 15.50 17.78
CA LEU A 30 -21.89 15.89 16.83
C LEU A 30 -23.26 15.26 17.13
N GLY A 31 -23.32 14.26 18.02
CA GLY A 31 -24.57 13.62 18.46
C GLY A 31 -24.87 12.29 17.79
N LEU A 32 -23.89 11.64 17.14
CA LEU A 32 -24.05 10.26 16.67
C LEU A 32 -24.01 9.29 17.85
N THR A 33 -24.85 8.26 17.77
CA THR A 33 -24.86 7.13 18.69
C THR A 33 -23.69 6.19 18.40
N GLN A 34 -23.33 5.35 19.36
CA GLN A 34 -22.26 4.36 19.17
C GLN A 34 -22.58 3.39 18.02
N ALA A 35 -23.83 2.93 17.91
CA ALA A 35 -24.24 2.03 16.82
C ALA A 35 -24.08 2.68 15.43
N GLU A 36 -24.40 3.96 15.30
CA GLU A 36 -24.21 4.71 14.04
C GLU A 36 -22.72 4.86 13.70
N ILE A 37 -21.87 5.08 14.71
CA ILE A 37 -20.41 5.14 14.54
C ILE A 37 -19.86 3.77 14.15
N ASP A 38 -20.30 2.70 14.82
CA ASP A 38 -19.83 1.34 14.55
C ASP A 38 -20.19 0.89 13.12
N SER A 39 -21.38 1.28 12.64
CA SER A 39 -21.83 0.99 11.28
C SER A 39 -21.05 1.73 10.18
N PHE A 40 -20.23 2.71 10.53
CA PHE A 40 -19.36 3.41 9.58
C PHE A 40 -17.97 2.78 9.46
N TYR A 41 -17.47 2.15 10.52
CA TYR A 41 -16.13 1.59 10.53
C TYR A 41 -16.08 0.16 9.95
N VAL A 42 -14.86 -0.35 9.83
CA VAL A 42 -14.53 -1.67 9.28
C VAL A 42 -13.65 -2.43 10.26
N ALA A 43 -13.35 -3.69 9.96
CA ALA A 43 -12.36 -4.43 10.73
C ALA A 43 -10.96 -3.77 10.67
N PRO A 44 -10.13 -3.91 11.72
CA PRO A 44 -8.81 -3.27 11.78
C PRO A 44 -7.93 -3.44 10.54
N ALA A 45 -7.88 -4.65 9.97
CA ALA A 45 -7.04 -4.93 8.80
C ALA A 45 -7.52 -4.24 7.50
N LEU A 46 -8.72 -3.65 7.48
CA LEU A 46 -9.33 -2.99 6.33
C LEU A 46 -9.33 -1.46 6.45
N LEU A 47 -8.78 -0.90 7.53
CA LEU A 47 -8.75 0.55 7.79
C LEU A 47 -8.10 1.40 6.69
N PRO A 48 -7.04 0.97 5.96
CA PRO A 48 -6.50 1.77 4.87
C PRO A 48 -7.56 2.18 3.85
N TRP A 49 -8.39 1.25 3.39
CA TRP A 49 -9.44 1.49 2.40
C TRP A 49 -10.64 2.24 2.97
N GLN A 50 -10.94 2.09 4.25
CA GLN A 50 -11.98 2.91 4.89
C GLN A 50 -11.55 4.39 4.98
N ARG A 51 -10.31 4.65 5.37
CA ARG A 51 -9.75 6.02 5.45
C ARG A 51 -9.74 6.74 4.10
N MET A 52 -9.49 5.98 3.03
CA MET A 52 -9.52 6.46 1.64
C MET A 52 -10.94 6.52 1.04
N GLY A 53 -11.98 6.21 1.83
CA GLY A 53 -13.38 6.33 1.43
C GLY A 53 -13.88 5.22 0.49
N ASN A 54 -13.18 4.10 0.40
CA ASN A 54 -13.53 3.03 -0.51
C ASN A 54 -14.60 2.09 0.07
N ILE A 55 -14.54 1.82 1.38
CA ILE A 55 -15.44 0.87 2.06
C ILE A 55 -15.89 1.36 3.45
N GLN A 56 -17.05 0.88 3.88
CA GLN A 56 -17.58 0.99 5.24
C GLN A 56 -18.32 -0.31 5.61
N ASP A 57 -18.47 -0.63 6.89
CA ASP A 57 -19.26 -1.77 7.36
C ASP A 57 -18.81 -3.12 6.76
N VAL A 58 -17.49 -3.34 6.69
CA VAL A 58 -16.89 -4.56 6.14
C VAL A 58 -16.04 -5.27 7.20
N GLY A 59 -16.35 -6.54 7.44
CA GLY A 59 -15.56 -7.41 8.31
C GLY A 59 -15.74 -7.21 9.82
N GLY A 60 -16.53 -6.21 10.24
CA GLY A 60 -16.82 -5.90 11.65
C GLY A 60 -16.63 -4.41 11.97
N THR A 61 -16.64 -4.08 13.25
CA THR A 61 -16.41 -2.72 13.78
C THR A 61 -15.16 -2.68 14.67
N LEU A 62 -14.78 -1.50 15.17
CA LEU A 62 -13.69 -1.31 16.11
C LEU A 62 -14.19 -1.41 17.56
N PRO A 63 -13.73 -2.41 18.34
CA PRO A 63 -14.04 -2.49 19.77
C PRO A 63 -13.48 -1.29 20.54
N GLN A 64 -14.08 -0.95 21.68
CA GLN A 64 -13.58 0.13 22.55
C GLN A 64 -12.10 -0.07 22.94
N GLN A 65 -11.71 -1.31 23.28
CA GLN A 65 -10.32 -1.67 23.58
C GLN A 65 -9.36 -1.31 22.43
N TRP A 66 -9.78 -1.48 21.16
CA TRP A 66 -8.96 -1.10 20.01
C TRP A 66 -8.64 0.39 20.04
N HIS A 67 -9.63 1.25 20.29
CA HIS A 67 -9.40 2.69 20.33
C HIS A 67 -8.41 3.08 21.42
N GLU A 68 -8.50 2.47 22.61
CA GLU A 68 -7.60 2.71 23.74
C GLU A 68 -6.17 2.26 23.42
N ASP A 69 -6.01 1.04 22.88
CA ASP A 69 -4.71 0.50 22.52
C ASP A 69 -4.03 1.33 21.42
N GLN A 70 -4.79 1.78 20.41
CA GLN A 70 -4.25 2.62 19.34
C GLN A 70 -3.80 3.99 19.85
N ILE A 71 -4.52 4.61 20.81
CA ILE A 71 -4.09 5.86 21.42
C ILE A 71 -2.74 5.66 22.13
N VAL A 72 -2.61 4.61 22.93
CA VAL A 72 -1.34 4.28 23.62
C VAL A 72 -0.21 4.07 22.62
N LEU A 73 -0.47 3.31 21.55
CA LEU A 73 0.52 3.05 20.50
C LEU A 73 0.96 4.35 19.80
N GLN A 74 0.03 5.23 19.46
CA GLN A 74 0.35 6.49 18.78
C GLN A 74 1.22 7.41 19.64
N HIS A 75 0.96 7.47 20.96
CA HIS A 75 1.84 8.19 21.89
C HIS A 75 3.28 7.66 21.87
N GLN A 76 3.45 6.33 21.85
CA GLN A 76 4.78 5.70 21.79
C GLN A 76 5.49 5.99 20.46
N VAL A 77 4.76 5.91 19.34
CA VAL A 77 5.30 6.18 18.00
C VAL A 77 5.71 7.64 17.87
N LEU A 78 4.85 8.59 18.21
CA LEU A 78 5.16 10.02 18.13
C LEU A 78 6.32 10.41 19.05
N LYS A 79 6.39 9.83 20.25
CA LYS A 79 7.55 10.01 21.14
C LYS A 79 8.85 9.55 20.46
N ARG A 80 8.88 8.33 19.91
CA ARG A 80 10.08 7.81 19.23
C ARG A 80 10.43 8.62 17.97
N MET A 81 9.44 9.06 17.21
CA MET A 81 9.66 9.95 16.06
C MET A 81 10.33 11.26 16.49
N LYS A 82 9.85 11.88 17.58
CA LYS A 82 10.46 13.09 18.14
C LYS A 82 11.90 12.85 18.62
N GLU A 83 12.16 11.74 19.30
CA GLU A 83 13.52 11.33 19.73
C GLU A 83 14.49 11.21 18.55
N LEU A 84 14.00 10.79 17.38
CA LEU A 84 14.78 10.64 16.15
C LEU A 84 14.78 11.90 15.24
N GLY A 85 14.16 13.00 15.67
CA GLY A 85 14.06 14.23 14.86
C GLY A 85 13.15 14.10 13.62
N MET A 86 12.27 13.10 13.59
CA MET A 86 11.29 12.89 12.52
C MET A 86 10.05 13.78 12.73
N GLN A 87 9.38 14.13 11.64
CA GLN A 87 8.10 14.83 11.68
C GLN A 87 6.95 13.90 11.23
N PRO A 88 5.83 13.85 11.96
CA PRO A 88 4.70 13.01 11.57
C PRO A 88 3.87 13.66 10.46
N ILE A 89 3.45 12.85 9.50
CA ILE A 89 2.30 13.13 8.65
C ILE A 89 1.10 12.46 9.31
N VAL A 90 0.21 13.27 9.87
CA VAL A 90 -1.00 12.80 10.57
C VAL A 90 -2.20 12.92 9.65
N GLN A 91 -3.28 12.18 9.91
CA GLN A 91 -4.51 12.33 9.13
C GLN A 91 -5.23 13.64 9.50
N SER A 92 -6.08 14.12 8.59
CA SER A 92 -7.15 15.08 8.89
C SER A 92 -8.45 14.64 8.21
N PHE A 93 -9.49 15.44 8.32
CA PHE A 93 -10.82 15.10 7.79
C PHE A 93 -10.85 15.19 6.26
N ALA A 94 -11.13 14.06 5.61
CA ALA A 94 -11.22 13.92 4.15
C ALA A 94 -12.64 13.91 3.60
N GLY A 95 -13.64 14.37 4.37
CA GLY A 95 -15.02 14.49 3.88
C GLY A 95 -15.87 13.23 3.99
N PHE A 96 -15.29 12.06 4.27
CA PHE A 96 -16.08 10.83 4.44
C PHE A 96 -16.80 10.81 5.80
N VAL A 97 -18.12 10.63 5.78
CA VAL A 97 -18.97 10.71 6.98
C VAL A 97 -19.89 9.49 7.12
N PRO A 98 -20.27 9.11 8.35
CA PRO A 98 -21.36 8.16 8.55
C PRO A 98 -22.66 8.69 7.94
N GLY A 99 -23.37 7.87 7.15
CA GLY A 99 -24.64 8.29 6.53
C GLY A 99 -25.70 8.74 7.55
N ALA A 100 -25.63 8.20 8.78
CA ALA A 100 -26.48 8.57 9.90
C ALA A 100 -26.37 10.04 10.33
N ILE A 101 -25.33 10.77 9.90
CA ILE A 101 -25.17 12.20 10.17
C ILE A 101 -26.38 13.03 9.70
N LYS A 102 -27.14 12.54 8.70
CA LYS A 102 -28.40 13.15 8.24
C LYS A 102 -29.49 13.18 9.30
N ARG A 103 -29.46 12.33 10.32
CA ARG A 103 -30.40 12.43 11.46
C ARG A 103 -30.22 13.75 12.21
N ILE A 104 -28.98 14.23 12.29
CA ILE A 104 -28.62 15.48 12.98
C ILE A 104 -28.71 16.67 12.02
N TYR A 105 -28.30 16.46 10.76
CA TYR A 105 -28.29 17.47 9.72
C TYR A 105 -29.09 17.00 8.48
N PRO A 106 -30.43 17.07 8.51
CA PRO A 106 -31.30 16.45 7.51
C PRO A 106 -31.14 17.01 6.09
N ASN A 107 -30.70 18.27 5.97
CA ASN A 107 -30.55 18.95 4.69
C ASN A 107 -29.15 18.81 4.06
N LEU A 108 -28.25 18.00 4.65
CA LEU A 108 -26.91 17.80 4.08
C LEU A 108 -26.97 17.18 2.69
N LYS A 109 -26.28 17.82 1.76
CA LYS A 109 -25.98 17.24 0.45
C LYS A 109 -24.77 16.32 0.60
N LEU A 110 -25.03 15.01 0.57
CA LEU A 110 -24.00 13.98 0.61
C LEU A 110 -23.87 13.34 -0.77
N HIS A 111 -22.64 13.05 -1.16
CA HIS A 111 -22.30 12.44 -2.44
C HIS A 111 -21.93 10.97 -2.21
N ASN A 112 -22.45 10.07 -3.04
CA ASN A 112 -22.06 8.67 -2.99
C ASN A 112 -20.65 8.52 -3.55
N THR A 113 -19.79 7.80 -2.83
CA THR A 113 -18.52 7.34 -3.38
C THR A 113 -18.75 6.17 -4.34
N LEU A 114 -17.86 6.03 -5.32
CA LEU A 114 -17.84 4.89 -6.21
C LEU A 114 -16.41 4.40 -6.37
N TRP A 115 -16.11 3.30 -5.67
CA TRP A 115 -14.94 2.46 -5.88
C TRP A 115 -15.36 1.23 -6.69
N ASN A 116 -14.79 1.04 -7.87
CA ASN A 116 -15.20 -0.02 -8.81
C ASN A 116 -14.57 -1.39 -8.47
N ALA A 117 -14.74 -1.84 -7.22
CA ALA A 117 -14.15 -3.08 -6.70
C ALA A 117 -15.21 -4.10 -6.23
N GLY A 118 -16.44 -4.00 -6.72
CA GLY A 118 -17.50 -4.99 -6.48
C GLY A 118 -18.27 -4.86 -5.16
N PHE A 119 -18.02 -3.82 -4.35
CA PHE A 119 -18.79 -3.56 -3.14
C PHE A 119 -20.16 -2.96 -3.45
N ALA A 120 -21.22 -3.43 -2.78
CA ALA A 120 -22.55 -2.84 -2.92
C ALA A 120 -22.58 -1.37 -2.42
N PRO A 121 -23.48 -0.50 -2.91
CA PRO A 121 -23.57 0.90 -2.46
C PRO A 121 -23.68 1.08 -0.94
N SER A 122 -24.33 0.16 -0.23
CA SER A 122 -24.45 0.20 1.24
C SER A 122 -23.12 0.02 1.99
N LYS A 123 -22.12 -0.58 1.33
CA LYS A 123 -20.77 -0.82 1.85
C LYS A 123 -19.78 0.26 1.42
N ARG A 124 -20.26 1.36 0.84
CA ARG A 124 -19.44 2.50 0.42
C ARG A 124 -19.82 3.72 1.25
N PRO A 125 -18.84 4.49 1.76
CA PRO A 125 -19.15 5.67 2.53
C PRO A 125 -19.70 6.78 1.64
N VAL A 126 -20.30 7.78 2.29
CA VAL A 126 -20.75 9.00 1.63
C VAL A 126 -19.81 10.15 1.95
N MET A 127 -19.70 11.08 1.02
CA MET A 127 -18.78 12.21 1.06
C MET A 127 -19.53 13.53 1.25
N LEU A 128 -19.07 14.30 2.21
CA LEU A 128 -19.39 15.71 2.41
C LEU A 128 -18.38 16.56 1.63
N MET A 129 -18.86 17.43 0.75
CA MET A 129 -17.99 18.31 -0.05
C MET A 129 -17.42 19.45 0.81
N PRO A 130 -16.18 19.91 0.54
CA PRO A 130 -15.54 20.99 1.31
C PRO A 130 -16.27 22.34 1.30
N GLU A 131 -17.13 22.61 0.32
CA GLU A 131 -17.91 23.86 0.28
C GLU A 131 -18.97 23.95 1.40
N ASP A 132 -19.42 22.81 1.93
CA ASP A 132 -20.39 22.79 3.01
C ASP A 132 -19.74 23.28 4.33
N PRO A 133 -20.34 24.25 5.05
CA PRO A 133 -19.78 24.76 6.30
C PRO A 133 -19.50 23.67 7.36
N LEU A 134 -20.24 22.56 7.34
CA LEU A 134 -20.02 21.44 8.25
C LEU A 134 -18.66 20.77 8.00
N PHE A 135 -18.14 20.77 6.76
CA PHE A 135 -16.83 20.21 6.46
C PHE A 135 -15.72 20.93 7.25
N LYS A 136 -15.73 22.27 7.20
CA LYS A 136 -14.78 23.11 7.95
C LYS A 136 -14.92 22.86 9.45
N LYS A 137 -16.15 22.81 9.96
CA LYS A 137 -16.43 22.53 11.38
C LYS A 137 -15.85 21.17 11.82
N ILE A 138 -16.09 20.10 11.06
CA ILE A 138 -15.57 18.75 11.37
C ILE A 138 -14.05 18.73 11.31
N THR A 139 -13.46 19.38 10.31
CA THR A 139 -11.99 19.48 10.17
C THR A 139 -11.36 20.12 11.41
N MET A 140 -11.92 21.25 11.87
CA MET A 140 -11.46 21.92 13.09
C MET A 140 -11.62 21.03 14.32
N MET A 141 -12.81 20.45 14.53
CA MET A 141 -13.06 19.55 15.66
C MET A 141 -12.08 18.36 15.69
N TYR A 142 -11.79 17.77 14.52
CA TYR A 142 -10.86 16.66 14.40
C TYR A 142 -9.42 17.08 14.74
N MET A 143 -8.93 18.17 14.13
CA MET A 143 -7.57 18.63 14.35
C MET A 143 -7.35 19.14 15.79
N GLU A 144 -8.35 19.76 16.40
CA GLU A 144 -8.33 20.16 17.81
C GLU A 144 -8.28 18.95 18.75
N GLU A 145 -9.10 17.92 18.52
CA GLU A 145 -9.06 16.68 19.30
C GLU A 145 -7.74 15.94 19.13
N TRP A 146 -7.21 15.87 17.90
CA TRP A 146 -5.89 15.32 17.64
C TRP A 146 -4.80 16.08 18.41
N GLN A 147 -4.80 17.40 18.31
CA GLN A 147 -3.80 18.24 18.97
C GLN A 147 -3.89 18.17 20.50
N LYS A 148 -5.11 18.08 21.05
CA LYS A 148 -5.32 17.90 22.47
C LYS A 148 -4.76 16.57 22.97
N GLU A 149 -4.91 15.51 22.20
CA GLU A 149 -4.41 14.17 22.56
C GLU A 149 -2.90 14.06 22.35
N PHE A 150 -2.39 14.42 21.17
CA PHE A 150 -1.04 14.07 20.71
C PHE A 150 -0.08 15.25 20.53
N GLY A 151 -0.57 16.49 20.67
CA GLY A 151 0.18 17.71 20.41
C GLY A 151 0.13 18.16 18.94
N SER A 152 0.79 19.29 18.65
CA SER A 152 0.76 19.92 17.32
C SER A 152 1.48 19.08 16.26
N ALA A 153 0.88 18.97 15.08
CA ALA A 153 1.53 18.46 13.87
C ALA A 153 1.63 19.56 12.82
N LYS A 154 2.49 19.35 11.82
CA LYS A 154 2.66 20.27 10.68
C LYS A 154 2.07 19.72 9.39
N TYR A 155 2.15 18.42 9.18
CA TYR A 155 1.78 17.78 7.93
C TYR A 155 0.50 16.99 8.13
N TYR A 156 -0.55 17.36 7.39
CA TYR A 156 -1.88 16.77 7.50
C TYR A 156 -2.26 16.12 6.17
N LEU A 157 -2.41 14.80 6.16
CA LEU A 157 -2.91 14.07 5.00
C LEU A 157 -4.42 14.28 4.89
N VAL A 158 -4.86 14.74 3.72
CA VAL A 158 -6.26 14.77 3.31
C VAL A 158 -6.34 14.22 1.89
N ASP A 159 -7.00 13.08 1.74
CA ASP A 159 -7.15 12.37 0.47
C ASP A 159 -8.59 11.85 0.33
N SER A 160 -9.31 12.35 -0.68
CA SER A 160 -10.73 12.04 -0.87
C SER A 160 -11.06 11.35 -2.19
N PHE A 161 -10.08 11.16 -3.09
CA PHE A 161 -10.37 10.63 -4.42
C PHE A 161 -9.47 9.46 -4.83
N ASN A 162 -8.79 8.83 -3.87
CA ASN A 162 -7.99 7.64 -4.11
C ASN A 162 -8.85 6.48 -4.67
N GLU A 163 -8.72 6.25 -5.98
CA GLU A 163 -9.49 5.26 -6.76
C GLU A 163 -11.01 5.48 -6.77
N LEU A 164 -11.45 6.69 -6.45
CA LEU A 164 -12.87 7.05 -6.47
C LEU A 164 -13.20 7.84 -7.73
N GLU A 165 -14.41 7.66 -8.24
CA GLU A 165 -14.95 8.56 -9.26
C GLU A 165 -15.18 9.97 -8.69
N LEU A 166 -14.91 11.01 -9.50
CA LEU A 166 -15.26 12.37 -9.11
C LEU A 166 -16.78 12.53 -8.97
N PRO A 167 -17.25 13.31 -7.99
CA PRO A 167 -18.67 13.54 -7.80
C PRO A 167 -19.28 14.21 -9.04
N LYS A 168 -20.49 13.79 -9.41
CA LYS A 168 -21.25 14.45 -10.47
C LYS A 168 -21.61 15.88 -10.04
N SER A 169 -21.42 16.83 -10.95
CA SER A 169 -21.71 18.25 -10.74
C SER A 169 -22.19 18.88 -12.04
N ASP A 170 -23.09 19.86 -11.92
CA ASP A 170 -23.53 20.71 -13.05
C ASP A 170 -22.49 21.81 -13.35
N GLN A 171 -21.53 22.02 -12.45
CA GLN A 171 -20.43 22.97 -12.65
C GLN A 171 -19.32 22.35 -13.51
N PRO A 172 -18.56 23.16 -14.28
CA PRO A 172 -17.37 22.69 -14.94
C PRO A 172 -16.40 22.00 -13.97
N ILE A 173 -15.87 20.84 -14.38
CA ILE A 173 -15.05 20.00 -13.50
C ILE A 173 -13.82 20.73 -12.94
N THR A 174 -13.20 21.61 -13.71
CA THR A 174 -12.06 22.41 -13.26
C THR A 174 -12.47 23.44 -12.19
N GLN A 175 -13.67 24.02 -12.28
CA GLN A 175 -14.19 24.91 -11.24
C GLN A 175 -14.45 24.12 -9.95
N LEU A 176 -15.12 22.97 -10.06
CA LEU A 176 -15.38 22.07 -8.93
C LEU A 176 -14.08 21.71 -8.20
N LEU A 177 -13.04 21.33 -8.94
CA LEU A 177 -11.75 20.94 -8.36
C LEU A 177 -11.01 22.13 -7.73
N ALA A 178 -11.04 23.31 -8.36
CA ALA A 178 -10.43 24.51 -7.80
C ALA A 178 -11.09 24.96 -6.50
N ASP A 179 -12.42 24.84 -6.41
CA ASP A 179 -13.18 25.13 -5.20
C ASP A 179 -12.93 24.08 -4.13
N TYR A 180 -13.01 22.79 -4.48
CA TYR A 180 -12.65 21.68 -3.60
C TYR A 180 -11.27 21.89 -2.95
N GLY A 181 -10.25 22.19 -3.75
CA GLY A 181 -8.89 22.40 -3.24
C GLY A 181 -8.76 23.62 -2.34
N LYS A 182 -9.41 24.74 -2.72
CA LYS A 182 -9.47 25.97 -1.91
C LYS A 182 -10.09 25.70 -0.54
N PHE A 183 -11.29 25.15 -0.51
CA PHE A 183 -12.05 24.98 0.72
C PHE A 183 -11.44 23.92 1.64
N THR A 184 -10.85 22.85 1.07
CA THR A 184 -10.06 21.87 1.83
C THR A 184 -8.86 22.55 2.50
N PHE A 185 -8.09 23.33 1.74
CA PHE A 185 -6.95 24.06 2.27
C PHE A 185 -7.35 25.08 3.36
N ASP A 186 -8.40 25.86 3.12
CA ASP A 186 -8.89 26.85 4.08
C ASP A 186 -9.34 26.20 5.40
N ALA A 187 -9.99 25.03 5.34
CA ALA A 187 -10.41 24.30 6.54
C ALA A 187 -9.21 23.83 7.39
N ILE A 188 -8.17 23.29 6.74
CA ILE A 188 -6.92 22.88 7.40
C ILE A 188 -6.22 24.09 8.02
N GLN A 189 -6.09 25.18 7.25
CA GLN A 189 -5.40 26.40 7.68
C GLN A 189 -6.13 27.15 8.80
N GLU A 190 -7.45 27.01 8.91
CA GLU A 190 -8.18 27.59 10.03
C GLU A 190 -7.83 26.90 11.35
N ALA A 191 -7.75 25.57 11.33
CA ALA A 191 -7.36 24.80 12.51
C ALA A 191 -5.87 24.99 12.85
N ASN A 192 -5.00 25.13 11.85
CA ASN A 192 -3.58 25.34 12.06
C ASN A 192 -2.96 26.15 10.90
N LYS A 193 -2.57 27.41 11.17
CA LYS A 193 -2.01 28.34 10.17
C LYS A 193 -0.66 27.88 9.59
N ASP A 194 0.07 27.03 10.29
CA ASP A 194 1.37 26.49 9.88
C ASP A 194 1.28 25.17 9.14
N ALA A 195 0.07 24.60 9.02
CA ALA A 195 -0.15 23.32 8.38
C ALA A 195 0.32 23.30 6.91
N VAL A 196 0.67 22.09 6.46
CA VAL A 196 0.92 21.73 5.07
C VAL A 196 -0.05 20.61 4.74
N TRP A 197 -0.86 20.81 3.70
CA TRP A 197 -1.72 19.78 3.16
C TRP A 197 -0.86 18.73 2.45
N VAL A 198 -0.92 17.49 2.89
CA VAL A 198 -0.30 16.36 2.20
C VAL A 198 -1.37 15.62 1.41
N ILE A 199 -1.06 15.20 0.18
CA ILE A 199 -1.95 14.42 -0.68
C ILE A 199 -1.19 13.32 -1.42
N GLN A 200 -1.83 12.15 -1.58
CA GLN A 200 -1.28 11.05 -2.37
C GLN A 200 -1.45 11.32 -3.87
N GLY A 201 -0.39 11.11 -4.65
CA GLY A 201 -0.38 11.34 -6.10
C GLY A 201 -0.92 10.17 -6.94
N TRP A 202 -1.20 9.01 -6.33
CA TRP A 202 -1.59 7.77 -7.01
C TRP A 202 -2.73 7.97 -8.02
N MET A 203 -3.81 8.64 -7.60
CA MET A 203 -4.99 8.86 -8.44
C MET A 203 -4.68 9.59 -9.75
N PHE A 204 -3.68 10.49 -9.76
CA PHE A 204 -3.30 11.23 -10.96
C PHE A 204 -2.66 10.33 -12.01
N GLY A 205 -1.89 9.34 -11.58
CA GLY A 205 -1.26 8.35 -12.44
C GLY A 205 -2.19 7.19 -12.83
N TYR A 206 -3.01 6.73 -11.88
CA TYR A 206 -3.90 5.58 -12.04
C TYR A 206 -5.16 5.91 -12.83
N GLN A 207 -5.80 7.05 -12.57
CA GLN A 207 -7.05 7.48 -13.20
C GLN A 207 -6.81 8.66 -14.17
N ARG A 208 -5.77 8.61 -15.03
CA ARG A 208 -5.38 9.69 -15.96
C ARG A 208 -6.50 10.27 -16.82
N LYS A 209 -7.51 9.46 -17.16
CA LYS A 209 -8.69 9.94 -17.91
C LYS A 209 -9.52 10.94 -17.10
N GLN A 210 -9.66 10.71 -15.79
CA GLN A 210 -10.34 11.59 -14.84
C GLN A 210 -9.42 12.73 -14.37
N TRP A 211 -8.10 12.49 -14.33
CA TRP A 211 -7.07 13.42 -13.89
C TRP A 211 -6.11 13.83 -15.02
N PRO A 212 -6.60 14.43 -16.12
CA PRO A 212 -5.71 15.06 -17.09
C PRO A 212 -5.05 16.31 -16.47
N PRO A 213 -3.96 16.84 -17.07
CA PRO A 213 -3.17 17.93 -16.48
C PRO A 213 -4.00 19.14 -16.01
N GLN A 214 -5.01 19.55 -16.77
CA GLN A 214 -5.88 20.68 -16.41
C GLN A 214 -6.69 20.45 -15.12
N ASN A 215 -7.07 19.21 -14.82
CA ASN A 215 -7.84 18.88 -13.62
C ASN A 215 -6.94 18.88 -12.38
N VAL A 216 -5.74 18.31 -12.49
CA VAL A 216 -4.74 18.34 -11.41
C VAL A 216 -4.31 19.78 -11.13
N LYS A 217 -4.04 20.57 -12.17
CA LYS A 217 -3.74 22.00 -12.03
C LYS A 217 -4.88 22.76 -11.36
N ALA A 218 -6.12 22.50 -11.77
CA ALA A 218 -7.29 23.15 -11.19
C ALA A 218 -7.41 22.86 -9.69
N LEU A 219 -7.27 21.59 -9.27
CA LEU A 219 -7.32 21.16 -7.88
C LEU A 219 -6.39 21.99 -6.96
N PHE A 220 -5.21 22.37 -7.44
CA PHE A 220 -4.23 23.10 -6.63
C PHE A 220 -4.11 24.59 -6.98
N SER A 221 -4.91 25.09 -7.92
CA SER A 221 -4.81 26.46 -8.44
C SER A 221 -4.99 27.55 -7.39
N LYS A 222 -5.74 27.27 -6.33
CA LYS A 222 -6.06 28.20 -5.22
C LYS A 222 -5.32 27.87 -3.92
N VAL A 223 -4.28 27.04 -3.98
CA VAL A 223 -3.47 26.64 -2.81
C VAL A 223 -2.04 27.17 -2.97
N PRO A 224 -1.43 27.83 -1.97
CA PRO A 224 -0.05 28.28 -2.07
C PRO A 224 0.94 27.12 -2.29
N ASP A 225 1.95 27.35 -3.14
CA ASP A 225 2.89 26.30 -3.58
C ASP A 225 3.65 25.62 -2.43
N ASN A 226 3.98 26.37 -1.38
CA ASN A 226 4.70 25.90 -0.19
C ASN A 226 3.79 25.38 0.94
N LYS A 227 2.48 25.26 0.66
CA LYS A 227 1.46 24.83 1.63
C LYS A 227 0.78 23.51 1.24
N ILE A 228 1.27 22.87 0.19
CA ILE A 228 0.87 21.53 -0.22
C ILE A 228 2.10 20.69 -0.53
N LEU A 229 2.05 19.40 -0.18
CA LEU A 229 3.06 18.39 -0.49
C LEU A 229 2.40 17.21 -1.21
N ILE A 230 2.73 17.03 -2.49
CA ILE A 230 2.21 15.94 -3.32
C ILE A 230 3.16 14.75 -3.26
N LEU A 231 2.62 13.57 -2.93
CA LEU A 231 3.37 12.34 -2.81
C LEU A 231 3.28 11.56 -4.14
N ASP A 232 4.19 11.84 -5.08
CA ASP A 232 4.28 11.10 -6.35
C ASP A 232 5.12 9.84 -6.17
N TYR A 233 4.51 8.81 -5.57
CA TYR A 233 5.22 7.65 -5.06
C TYR A 233 5.11 6.38 -5.93
N ALA A 234 4.50 6.41 -7.12
CA ALA A 234 4.31 5.20 -7.95
C ALA A 234 5.05 5.31 -9.29
N ASN A 235 6.27 5.85 -9.30
CA ASN A 235 7.03 6.08 -10.52
C ASN A 235 7.57 4.79 -11.17
N ASP A 236 7.52 3.67 -10.46
CA ASP A 236 7.77 2.32 -10.95
C ASP A 236 6.56 1.67 -11.65
N TYR A 237 5.37 2.27 -11.53
CA TYR A 237 4.22 1.96 -12.38
C TYR A 237 4.22 2.83 -13.63
N ALA A 238 4.32 4.15 -13.45
CA ALA A 238 4.33 5.09 -14.56
C ALA A 238 4.90 6.46 -14.15
N ASN A 239 5.62 7.11 -15.06
CA ASN A 239 6.01 8.51 -14.92
C ASN A 239 4.75 9.39 -14.95
N THR A 240 4.46 10.05 -13.83
CA THR A 240 3.26 10.86 -13.62
C THR A 240 3.58 12.34 -13.50
N TRP A 241 4.70 12.70 -12.86
CA TRP A 241 5.07 14.11 -12.67
C TRP A 241 5.39 14.86 -13.97
N GLU A 242 6.04 14.23 -14.96
CA GLU A 242 6.42 14.95 -16.20
C GLU A 242 5.21 15.42 -17.02
N PRO A 243 4.22 14.54 -17.34
CA PRO A 243 3.01 14.97 -18.04
C PRO A 243 2.19 16.02 -17.28
N LEU A 244 2.33 16.08 -15.95
CA LEU A 244 1.66 17.05 -15.07
C LEU A 244 2.51 18.30 -14.83
N ASN A 245 3.55 18.54 -15.64
CA ASN A 245 4.42 19.71 -15.54
C ASN A 245 5.03 19.88 -14.13
N ALA A 246 5.44 18.76 -13.51
CA ALA A 246 5.92 18.71 -12.13
C ALA A 246 4.98 19.46 -11.16
N PHE A 247 3.68 19.22 -11.33
CA PHE A 247 2.59 19.78 -10.54
C PHE A 247 2.57 21.32 -10.49
N ASP A 248 2.95 21.98 -11.59
CA ASP A 248 2.79 23.43 -11.81
C ASP A 248 3.33 24.31 -10.64
N GLY A 249 4.42 23.90 -10.00
CA GLY A 249 5.10 24.66 -8.94
C GLY A 249 4.83 24.18 -7.51
N LYS A 250 3.86 23.29 -7.31
CA LYS A 250 3.56 22.69 -5.99
C LYS A 250 4.74 21.86 -5.49
N GLN A 251 4.97 21.85 -4.17
CA GLN A 251 5.98 20.94 -3.60
C GLN A 251 5.55 19.50 -3.82
N TRP A 252 6.49 18.67 -4.27
CA TRP A 252 6.25 17.26 -4.50
C TRP A 252 7.48 16.42 -4.19
N VAL A 253 7.28 15.13 -4.00
CA VAL A 253 8.34 14.15 -3.78
C VAL A 253 8.27 13.05 -4.82
N TYR A 254 9.43 12.57 -5.24
CA TYR A 254 9.57 11.45 -6.16
C TYR A 254 9.69 10.15 -5.37
N GLY A 255 8.98 9.09 -5.75
CA GLY A 255 9.10 7.82 -5.04
C GLY A 255 8.57 6.62 -5.78
N PHE A 256 8.64 5.48 -5.08
CA PHE A 256 8.33 4.16 -5.61
C PHE A 256 7.33 3.38 -4.74
N LEU A 257 6.52 2.55 -5.40
CA LEU A 257 5.55 1.62 -4.84
C LEU A 257 6.05 0.19 -5.13
N PRO A 258 7.15 -0.26 -4.50
CA PRO A 258 7.81 -1.51 -4.87
C PRO A 258 7.01 -2.78 -4.57
N ASN A 259 5.89 -2.65 -3.86
CA ASN A 259 5.05 -3.78 -3.49
C ASN A 259 3.58 -3.34 -3.39
N ALA A 260 2.70 -4.07 -4.08
CA ALA A 260 1.25 -4.01 -3.88
C ALA A 260 0.76 -5.26 -3.16
N GLY A 261 -0.13 -5.09 -2.18
CA GLY A 261 -0.84 -6.14 -1.47
C GLY A 261 0.02 -7.12 -0.65
N GLY A 262 1.29 -6.80 -0.37
CA GLY A 262 2.19 -7.69 0.38
C GLY A 262 2.60 -8.94 -0.39
N LYS A 263 2.46 -8.97 -1.72
CA LYS A 263 2.80 -10.16 -2.54
C LYS A 263 4.30 -10.47 -2.45
N THR A 264 4.64 -11.75 -2.41
CA THR A 264 6.00 -12.22 -2.06
C THR A 264 6.86 -12.62 -3.25
N ALA A 265 6.31 -12.62 -4.46
CA ALA A 265 7.09 -12.92 -5.66
C ALA A 265 8.08 -11.78 -5.96
N TYR A 266 9.27 -12.15 -6.42
CA TYR A 266 10.28 -11.18 -6.79
C TYR A 266 9.84 -10.41 -8.03
N THR A 267 9.84 -9.09 -7.90
CA THR A 267 9.55 -8.16 -8.98
C THR A 267 10.14 -6.79 -8.64
N GLY A 268 10.49 -6.01 -9.65
CA GLY A 268 10.84 -4.60 -9.45
C GLY A 268 12.00 -4.15 -10.34
N PRO A 269 11.89 -3.01 -11.05
CA PRO A 269 12.91 -2.53 -11.98
C PRO A 269 14.11 -1.94 -11.23
N MET A 270 15.09 -2.77 -10.86
CA MET A 270 16.24 -2.33 -10.03
C MET A 270 17.05 -1.19 -10.66
N GLU A 271 17.14 -1.14 -11.99
CA GLU A 271 17.81 -0.04 -12.70
C GLU A 271 17.05 1.29 -12.56
N LEU A 272 15.72 1.24 -12.57
CA LEU A 272 14.89 2.43 -12.31
C LEU A 272 15.06 2.86 -10.85
N TYR A 273 15.05 1.91 -9.91
CA TYR A 273 15.25 2.22 -8.49
C TYR A 273 16.61 2.88 -8.22
N ALA A 274 17.68 2.32 -8.77
CA ALA A 274 19.04 2.82 -8.58
C ALA A 274 19.31 4.19 -9.22
N THR A 275 18.58 4.55 -10.27
CA THR A 275 18.90 5.74 -11.09
C THR A 275 17.80 6.79 -11.15
N GLY A 276 16.54 6.42 -10.93
CA GLY A 276 15.36 7.27 -11.15
C GLY A 276 15.37 8.54 -10.33
N ALA A 277 15.64 8.45 -9.03
CA ALA A 277 15.64 9.61 -8.14
C ALA A 277 16.71 10.64 -8.54
N SER A 278 17.95 10.19 -8.80
CA SER A 278 19.05 11.07 -9.24
C SER A 278 18.77 11.72 -10.60
N LYS A 279 18.23 10.97 -11.57
CA LYS A 279 17.84 11.49 -12.89
C LYS A 279 16.74 12.55 -12.78
N THR A 280 15.71 12.30 -11.97
CA THR A 280 14.65 13.27 -11.69
C THR A 280 15.23 14.51 -11.02
N MET A 281 16.12 14.35 -10.04
CA MET A 281 16.79 15.48 -9.38
C MET A 281 17.69 16.27 -10.33
N ALA A 282 18.28 15.65 -11.34
CA ALA A 282 19.08 16.34 -12.36
C ALA A 282 18.22 17.05 -13.43
N SER A 283 16.96 16.65 -13.59
CA SER A 283 16.08 17.20 -14.62
C SER A 283 15.85 18.70 -14.44
N SER A 284 15.84 19.44 -15.56
CA SER A 284 15.43 20.85 -15.60
C SER A 284 13.92 21.02 -15.45
N LYS A 285 13.13 19.96 -15.67
CA LYS A 285 11.66 19.97 -15.57
C LYS A 285 11.13 19.69 -14.17
N LYS A 286 12.00 19.27 -13.22
CA LYS A 286 11.58 18.82 -11.88
C LYS A 286 10.84 19.87 -11.04
N ASN A 287 11.01 21.15 -11.39
CA ASN A 287 10.40 22.28 -10.71
C ASN A 287 10.64 22.20 -9.18
N ASN A 288 9.57 22.18 -8.37
CA ASN A 288 9.62 22.21 -6.90
C ASN A 288 9.68 20.80 -6.27
N LEU A 289 10.61 19.96 -6.75
CA LEU A 289 10.92 18.67 -6.14
C LEU A 289 11.64 18.89 -4.80
N VAL A 290 11.07 18.38 -3.70
CA VAL A 290 11.58 18.63 -2.33
C VAL A 290 12.08 17.40 -1.60
N GLY A 291 11.92 16.20 -2.16
CA GLY A 291 12.37 14.98 -1.49
C GLY A 291 12.08 13.68 -2.23
N PHE A 292 12.35 12.58 -1.53
CA PHE A 292 12.20 11.21 -2.02
C PHE A 292 11.30 10.39 -1.09
N SER A 293 10.51 9.46 -1.63
CA SER A 293 9.59 8.62 -0.84
C SER A 293 9.62 7.13 -1.20
N ILE A 294 9.35 6.28 -0.20
CA ILE A 294 9.18 4.82 -0.34
C ILE A 294 7.82 4.44 0.22
N SER A 295 6.97 3.79 -0.59
CA SER A 295 5.54 3.62 -0.28
C SER A 295 5.00 2.20 -0.48
N GLY A 296 5.74 1.14 -0.17
CA GLY A 296 5.21 -0.23 -0.29
C GLY A 296 3.93 -0.47 0.53
N GLU A 297 2.93 -1.14 -0.05
CA GLU A 297 1.71 -1.57 0.63
C GLU A 297 1.99 -2.68 1.67
N GLY A 298 2.97 -3.53 1.39
CA GLY A 298 3.63 -4.42 2.34
C GLY A 298 5.14 -4.21 2.34
N LEU A 299 5.82 -4.54 3.44
CA LEU A 299 7.26 -4.25 3.65
C LEU A 299 8.10 -5.50 4.03
N GLU A 300 7.49 -6.68 4.16
CA GLU A 300 8.15 -7.89 4.69
C GLU A 300 8.61 -8.88 3.57
N ASN A 301 8.88 -8.38 2.38
CA ASN A 301 9.40 -9.15 1.24
C ASN A 301 10.37 -8.30 0.41
N ASN A 302 11.07 -8.91 -0.56
CA ASN A 302 11.94 -8.20 -1.50
C ASN A 302 12.94 -7.24 -0.82
N ASN A 303 13.52 -7.63 0.32
CA ASN A 303 14.36 -6.77 1.19
C ASN A 303 15.45 -6.00 0.44
N VAL A 304 16.05 -6.62 -0.60
CA VAL A 304 17.08 -5.98 -1.43
C VAL A 304 16.59 -4.71 -2.12
N VAL A 305 15.31 -4.62 -2.47
CA VAL A 305 14.70 -3.42 -3.07
C VAL A 305 14.63 -2.32 -2.04
N TYR A 306 14.12 -2.60 -0.83
CA TYR A 306 14.00 -1.59 0.21
C TYR A 306 15.35 -1.07 0.69
N GLU A 307 16.35 -1.96 0.82
CA GLU A 307 17.73 -1.56 1.14
C GLU A 307 18.30 -0.61 0.07
N LEU A 308 18.14 -0.95 -1.22
CA LEU A 308 18.57 -0.09 -2.32
C LEU A 308 17.87 1.26 -2.25
N LEU A 309 16.55 1.28 -2.06
CA LEU A 309 15.79 2.53 -1.99
C LEU A 309 16.17 3.40 -0.80
N THR A 310 16.57 2.79 0.33
CA THR A 310 17.12 3.56 1.46
C THR A 310 18.47 4.18 1.13
N ASP A 311 19.35 3.51 0.40
CA ASP A 311 20.62 4.10 -0.06
C ASP A 311 20.39 5.19 -1.12
N VAL A 312 19.46 4.97 -2.04
CA VAL A 312 19.05 5.97 -3.06
C VAL A 312 18.59 7.25 -2.38
N ALA A 313 17.87 7.15 -1.26
CA ALA A 313 17.42 8.32 -0.50
C ALA A 313 18.56 9.19 0.03
N TRP A 314 19.82 8.72 0.02
CA TRP A 314 21.01 9.45 0.45
C TRP A 314 22.02 9.69 -0.68
N SER A 315 21.75 9.22 -1.89
CA SER A 315 22.65 9.37 -3.03
C SER A 315 22.25 10.56 -3.90
N LYS A 316 23.23 11.39 -4.27
CA LYS A 316 23.04 12.42 -5.30
C LYS A 316 23.14 11.84 -6.71
N ASP A 317 23.96 10.81 -6.88
CA ASP A 317 24.32 10.23 -8.16
C ASP A 317 23.66 8.85 -8.34
N PRO A 318 23.50 8.38 -9.60
CA PRO A 318 23.01 7.03 -9.86
C PRO A 318 23.85 5.96 -9.15
N ILE A 319 23.21 4.97 -8.53
CA ILE A 319 23.91 3.85 -7.89
C ILE A 319 24.28 2.80 -8.96
N GLU A 320 25.55 2.42 -9.02
CA GLU A 320 25.98 1.31 -9.90
C GLU A 320 25.68 -0.02 -9.22
N LEU A 321 24.73 -0.75 -9.80
CA LEU A 321 24.15 -1.95 -9.18
C LEU A 321 25.14 -3.09 -8.98
N ASN A 322 26.14 -3.29 -9.85
CA ASN A 322 27.05 -4.43 -9.71
C ASN A 322 27.97 -4.28 -8.49
N PHE A 323 28.46 -3.06 -8.23
CA PHE A 323 29.18 -2.74 -7.00
C PHE A 323 28.24 -2.80 -5.79
N TRP A 324 27.05 -2.23 -5.90
CA TRP A 324 26.08 -2.25 -4.80
C TRP A 324 25.68 -3.68 -4.38
N PHE A 325 25.43 -4.58 -5.34
CA PHE A 325 25.10 -5.98 -5.03
C PHE A 325 26.23 -6.74 -4.34
N LYS A 326 27.50 -6.40 -4.66
CA LYS A 326 28.65 -6.96 -3.96
C LYS A 326 28.62 -6.54 -2.50
N ASP A 327 28.45 -5.25 -2.22
CA ASP A 327 28.46 -4.71 -0.86
C ASP A 327 27.25 -5.22 -0.05
N PHE A 328 26.05 -5.20 -0.64
CA PHE A 328 24.85 -5.82 -0.06
C PHE A 328 25.11 -7.28 0.33
N SER A 329 25.72 -8.07 -0.56
CA SER A 329 25.95 -9.49 -0.33
C SER A 329 27.00 -9.74 0.76
N VAL A 330 28.08 -8.95 0.80
CA VAL A 330 29.09 -9.04 1.86
C VAL A 330 28.47 -8.67 3.20
N ASN A 331 27.69 -7.60 3.29
CA ASN A 331 27.03 -7.18 4.52
C ASN A 331 25.98 -8.20 4.99
N ARG A 332 25.19 -8.74 4.06
CA ARG A 332 24.08 -9.65 4.39
C ARG A 332 24.54 -11.09 4.64
N TYR A 333 25.48 -11.60 3.85
CA TYR A 333 25.88 -13.01 3.86
C TYR A 333 27.31 -13.26 4.34
N GLY A 334 28.15 -12.23 4.42
CA GLY A 334 29.56 -12.32 4.80
C GLY A 334 30.54 -12.55 3.64
N ALA A 335 30.05 -12.81 2.42
CA ALA A 335 30.90 -12.99 1.23
C ALA A 335 30.10 -12.80 -0.08
N TYR A 336 30.83 -12.65 -1.19
CA TYR A 336 30.27 -12.50 -2.54
C TYR A 336 30.93 -13.46 -3.54
N PRO A 337 30.57 -14.76 -3.52
CA PRO A 337 31.14 -15.76 -4.43
C PRO A 337 30.74 -15.50 -5.89
N ASP A 338 31.53 -15.97 -6.86
CA ASP A 338 31.24 -15.79 -8.30
C ASP A 338 29.85 -16.33 -8.72
N SER A 339 29.40 -17.43 -8.11
CA SER A 339 28.05 -17.95 -8.35
C SER A 339 26.97 -16.97 -7.89
N LEU A 340 27.16 -16.27 -6.77
CA LEU A 340 26.24 -15.24 -6.29
C LEU A 340 26.26 -14.01 -7.19
N LYS A 341 27.43 -13.60 -7.67
CA LYS A 341 27.55 -12.53 -8.67
C LYS A 341 26.72 -12.85 -9.92
N LYS A 342 26.92 -14.03 -10.52
CA LYS A 342 26.14 -14.48 -11.68
C LYS A 342 24.63 -14.59 -11.37
N SER A 343 24.27 -15.00 -10.16
CA SER A 343 22.87 -15.01 -9.71
C SER A 343 22.25 -13.61 -9.77
N TRP A 344 22.93 -12.59 -9.24
CA TRP A 344 22.45 -11.20 -9.33
C TRP A 344 22.37 -10.69 -10.77
N GLU A 345 23.37 -10.97 -11.60
CA GLU A 345 23.37 -10.59 -13.02
C GLU A 345 22.14 -11.15 -13.76
N LEU A 346 21.74 -12.40 -13.47
CA LEU A 346 20.56 -13.01 -14.06
C LEU A 346 19.25 -12.48 -13.45
N LEU A 347 19.21 -12.21 -12.14
CA LEU A 347 18.03 -11.58 -11.52
C LEU A 347 17.74 -10.20 -12.11
N LYS A 348 18.78 -9.38 -12.34
CA LYS A 348 18.65 -8.06 -13.02
C LYS A 348 18.01 -8.16 -14.41
N LYS A 349 18.20 -9.27 -15.11
CA LYS A 349 17.66 -9.51 -16.47
C LYS A 349 16.28 -10.17 -16.46
N SER A 350 15.85 -10.65 -15.30
CA SER A 350 14.61 -11.41 -15.13
C SER A 350 13.71 -10.69 -14.12
N ALA A 351 13.47 -11.26 -12.94
CA ALA A 351 12.52 -10.74 -11.95
C ALA A 351 12.76 -9.28 -11.55
N TYR A 352 14.01 -8.80 -11.63
CA TYR A 352 14.38 -7.42 -11.30
C TYR A 352 14.56 -6.48 -12.51
N SER A 353 14.05 -6.86 -13.68
CA SER A 353 14.09 -6.03 -14.88
C SER A 353 12.85 -5.16 -15.08
N TYR A 354 11.69 -5.58 -14.57
CA TYR A 354 10.42 -4.84 -14.66
C TYR A 354 9.55 -5.08 -13.42
N LEU A 355 8.53 -4.22 -13.26
CA LEU A 355 7.52 -4.36 -12.22
C LEU A 355 6.34 -5.20 -12.74
N ILE A 356 5.89 -6.13 -11.91
CA ILE A 356 4.64 -6.85 -12.02
C ILE A 356 3.85 -6.40 -10.79
N ASP A 357 2.75 -5.69 -11.01
CA ASP A 357 1.94 -5.09 -9.96
C ASP A 357 1.24 -6.13 -9.07
N HIS A 358 0.71 -7.19 -9.69
CA HIS A 358 -0.02 -8.25 -9.01
C HIS A 358 0.57 -9.62 -9.33
N PRO A 359 1.81 -9.91 -8.88
CA PRO A 359 2.47 -11.15 -9.21
C PRO A 359 1.80 -12.29 -8.43
N SER A 360 1.47 -13.36 -9.15
CA SER A 360 0.68 -14.48 -8.66
C SER A 360 0.96 -15.77 -9.41
N PHE A 361 0.87 -16.88 -8.68
CA PHE A 361 0.87 -18.21 -9.26
C PHE A 361 -0.55 -18.60 -9.70
N ASN A 362 -0.67 -19.40 -10.76
CA ASN A 362 -1.97 -19.87 -11.26
C ASN A 362 -2.82 -20.59 -10.18
N TRP A 363 -2.18 -21.38 -9.33
CA TRP A 363 -2.82 -22.14 -8.25
C TRP A 363 -3.36 -21.25 -7.13
N GLN A 364 -2.85 -20.01 -6.96
CA GLN A 364 -3.42 -19.05 -6.01
C GLN A 364 -4.79 -18.52 -6.47
N GLN A 365 -5.06 -18.60 -7.77
CA GLN A 365 -6.31 -18.15 -8.40
C GLN A 365 -7.22 -19.34 -8.75
N ALA A 366 -6.89 -20.55 -8.30
CA ALA A 366 -7.59 -21.79 -8.63
C ALA A 366 -7.81 -21.99 -10.14
N ASN A 367 -6.83 -21.58 -10.98
CA ASN A 367 -6.90 -21.75 -12.42
C ASN A 367 -5.76 -22.63 -12.95
N PHE A 368 -6.02 -23.33 -14.05
CA PHE A 368 -5.02 -24.08 -14.82
C PHE A 368 -4.27 -23.19 -15.83
N GLY A 369 -4.42 -21.87 -15.70
CA GLY A 369 -3.82 -20.88 -16.58
C GLY A 369 -2.34 -20.66 -16.29
N THR A 370 -1.85 -19.50 -16.71
CA THR A 370 -0.42 -19.16 -16.60
C THR A 370 -0.17 -18.22 -15.42
N SER A 371 0.82 -18.56 -14.59
CA SER A 371 1.35 -17.63 -13.58
C SER A 371 1.90 -16.38 -14.25
N ASN A 372 1.64 -15.21 -13.67
CA ASN A 372 2.10 -13.91 -14.18
C ASN A 372 3.37 -13.43 -13.46
N ILE A 373 4.21 -14.35 -12.99
CA ILE A 373 5.52 -14.06 -12.36
C ILE A 373 6.67 -14.44 -13.28
N ASP A 374 7.88 -13.99 -12.98
CA ASP A 374 9.06 -14.39 -13.77
C ASP A 374 9.30 -15.90 -13.67
N LYS A 375 9.35 -16.54 -14.83
CA LYS A 375 9.58 -17.97 -15.02
C LYS A 375 10.62 -18.24 -16.11
N SER A 376 11.44 -17.24 -16.42
CA SER A 376 12.49 -17.30 -17.43
C SER A 376 13.57 -18.31 -17.02
N SER A 377 14.31 -18.81 -18.01
CA SER A 377 15.51 -19.62 -17.75
C SER A 377 16.53 -18.86 -16.90
N ASP A 378 16.63 -17.54 -17.06
CA ASP A 378 17.52 -16.67 -16.32
C ASP A 378 17.13 -16.62 -14.83
N PHE A 379 15.84 -16.44 -14.51
CA PHE A 379 15.35 -16.50 -13.14
C PHE A 379 15.64 -17.87 -12.51
N LEU A 380 15.26 -18.97 -13.17
CA LEU A 380 15.48 -20.32 -12.64
C LEU A 380 16.98 -20.61 -12.42
N LYS A 381 17.83 -20.20 -13.37
CA LYS A 381 19.28 -20.38 -13.25
C LYS A 381 19.89 -19.49 -12.16
N SER A 382 19.34 -18.30 -11.96
CA SER A 382 19.77 -17.42 -10.86
C SER A 382 19.57 -18.06 -9.49
N VAL A 383 18.46 -18.78 -9.30
CA VAL A 383 18.16 -19.49 -8.05
C VAL A 383 19.11 -20.68 -7.87
N ASP A 384 19.34 -21.48 -8.90
CA ASP A 384 20.31 -22.58 -8.88
C ASP A 384 21.72 -22.10 -8.48
N LEU A 385 22.19 -21.02 -9.10
CA LEU A 385 23.48 -20.41 -8.77
C LEU A 385 23.55 -19.91 -7.33
N PHE A 386 22.47 -19.27 -6.83
CA PHE A 386 22.38 -18.85 -5.43
C PHE A 386 22.48 -20.04 -4.46
N LEU A 387 21.74 -21.12 -4.71
CA LEU A 387 21.72 -22.33 -3.88
C LEU A 387 23.05 -23.13 -3.96
N SER A 388 23.82 -22.95 -5.03
CA SER A 388 25.17 -23.52 -5.14
C SER A 388 26.15 -22.93 -4.11
N CYS A 389 25.87 -21.72 -3.59
CA CYS A 389 26.73 -21.02 -2.63
C CYS A 389 26.68 -21.61 -1.21
N ARG A 390 25.84 -22.63 -0.94
CA ARG A 390 25.60 -23.19 0.40
C ARG A 390 26.86 -23.61 1.15
N ARG A 391 27.92 -24.04 0.47
CA ARG A 391 29.19 -24.41 1.12
C ARG A 391 29.90 -23.20 1.72
N GLN A 392 29.80 -22.03 1.09
CA GLN A 392 30.46 -20.80 1.54
C GLN A 392 29.54 -19.96 2.43
N LEU A 393 28.26 -19.83 2.06
CA LEU A 393 27.31 -18.92 2.71
C LEU A 393 26.35 -19.62 3.68
N GLY A 394 26.34 -20.95 3.74
CA GLY A 394 25.34 -21.74 4.45
C GLY A 394 25.26 -21.54 5.97
N LYS A 395 26.27 -20.90 6.58
CA LYS A 395 26.26 -20.50 8.00
C LYS A 395 25.52 -19.18 8.25
N SER A 396 25.34 -18.34 7.23
CA SER A 396 24.58 -17.09 7.36
C SER A 396 23.08 -17.38 7.47
N LYS A 397 22.45 -16.91 8.54
CA LYS A 397 20.99 -17.00 8.73
C LYS A 397 20.22 -16.27 7.64
N ASN A 398 20.77 -15.15 7.14
CA ASN A 398 20.17 -14.40 6.04
C ASN A 398 20.24 -15.19 4.72
N TYR A 399 21.37 -15.86 4.46
CA TYR A 399 21.47 -16.75 3.29
C TYR A 399 20.47 -17.90 3.38
N GLN A 400 20.31 -18.51 4.56
CA GLN A 400 19.34 -19.58 4.77
C GLN A 400 17.90 -19.13 4.52
N ALA A 401 17.51 -17.95 5.04
CA ALA A 401 16.20 -17.37 4.81
C ALA A 401 15.93 -17.12 3.31
N ASP A 402 16.87 -16.46 2.62
CA ASP A 402 16.72 -16.14 1.20
C ASP A 402 16.80 -17.41 0.33
N ALA A 403 17.54 -18.44 0.76
CA ALA A 403 17.57 -19.73 0.10
C ALA A 403 16.22 -20.46 0.19
N ILE A 404 15.55 -20.39 1.35
CA ILE A 404 14.20 -20.92 1.54
C ILE A 404 13.21 -20.17 0.63
N GLU A 405 13.23 -18.83 0.64
CA GLU A 405 12.33 -18.00 -0.16
C GLU A 405 12.51 -18.27 -1.67
N ARG A 406 13.74 -18.22 -2.18
CA ARG A 406 14.04 -18.46 -3.61
C ARG A 406 13.69 -19.88 -4.04
N SER A 407 13.98 -20.87 -3.20
CA SER A 407 13.56 -22.26 -3.45
C SER A 407 12.04 -22.36 -3.50
N GLY A 408 11.35 -21.64 -2.62
CA GLY A 408 9.89 -21.60 -2.56
C GLY A 408 9.26 -21.08 -3.84
N LEU A 409 9.80 -19.99 -4.40
CA LEU A 409 9.35 -19.44 -5.69
C LEU A 409 9.48 -20.46 -6.83
N VAL A 410 10.60 -21.18 -6.90
CA VAL A 410 10.82 -22.21 -7.94
C VAL A 410 9.91 -23.43 -7.74
N LEU A 411 9.69 -23.88 -6.50
CA LEU A 411 8.74 -24.96 -6.22
C LEU A 411 7.31 -24.55 -6.58
N GLY A 412 6.91 -23.32 -6.28
CA GLY A 412 5.61 -22.77 -6.69
C GLY A 412 5.42 -22.74 -8.21
N LEU A 413 6.48 -22.43 -8.98
CA LEU A 413 6.46 -22.51 -10.45
C LEU A 413 6.35 -23.95 -10.96
N LYS A 414 7.05 -24.90 -10.32
CA LYS A 414 6.95 -26.32 -10.69
C LYS A 414 5.54 -26.86 -10.45
N ALA A 415 4.93 -26.52 -9.30
CA ALA A 415 3.54 -26.87 -9.03
C ALA A 415 2.59 -26.24 -10.06
N ALA A 416 2.81 -24.96 -10.39
CA ALA A 416 2.04 -24.26 -11.41
C ALA A 416 2.07 -24.99 -12.77
N ASN A 417 3.25 -25.43 -13.22
CA ASN A 417 3.40 -26.20 -14.45
C ASN A 417 2.65 -27.54 -14.39
N CYS A 418 2.70 -28.25 -13.25
CA CYS A 418 1.91 -29.47 -13.08
C CYS A 418 0.41 -29.20 -13.25
N PHE A 419 -0.12 -28.12 -12.70
CA PHE A 419 -1.54 -27.77 -12.90
C PHE A 419 -1.85 -27.39 -14.35
N GLN A 420 -0.95 -26.74 -15.07
CA GLN A 420 -1.14 -26.47 -16.50
C GLN A 420 -1.25 -27.77 -17.31
N GLU A 421 -0.33 -28.71 -17.11
CA GLU A 421 -0.36 -30.03 -17.77
C GLU A 421 -1.63 -30.80 -17.41
N ALA A 422 -2.06 -30.74 -16.15
CA ALA A 422 -3.31 -31.35 -15.70
C ALA A 422 -4.52 -30.77 -16.45
N GLY A 423 -4.61 -29.43 -16.53
CA GLY A 423 -5.67 -28.74 -17.25
C GLY A 423 -5.73 -29.10 -18.73
N GLN A 424 -4.57 -29.17 -19.40
CA GLN A 424 -4.48 -29.58 -20.81
C GLN A 424 -4.92 -31.04 -21.02
N ALA A 425 -4.56 -31.95 -20.10
CA ALA A 425 -4.97 -33.35 -20.17
C ALA A 425 -6.49 -33.49 -20.00
N PHE A 426 -7.08 -32.82 -19.01
CA PHE A 426 -8.53 -32.81 -18.83
C PHE A 426 -9.28 -32.25 -20.04
N GLN A 427 -8.78 -31.17 -20.66
CA GLN A 427 -9.36 -30.62 -21.89
C GLN A 427 -9.36 -31.61 -23.06
N LYS A 428 -8.40 -32.54 -23.09
CA LYS A 428 -8.28 -33.60 -24.10
C LYS A 428 -9.04 -34.88 -23.73
N GLY A 429 -9.71 -34.92 -22.59
CA GLY A 429 -10.39 -36.12 -22.07
C GLY A 429 -9.47 -37.17 -21.44
N ASP A 430 -8.18 -36.85 -21.23
CA ASP A 430 -7.22 -37.75 -20.58
C ASP A 430 -7.22 -37.54 -19.06
N ALA A 431 -8.19 -38.18 -18.39
CA ALA A 431 -8.37 -38.07 -16.95
C ALA A 431 -7.18 -38.65 -16.16
N ILE A 432 -6.56 -39.73 -16.65
CA ILE A 432 -5.45 -40.41 -15.96
C ILE A 432 -4.23 -39.48 -15.88
N THR A 433 -3.87 -38.85 -17.00
CA THR A 433 -2.77 -37.88 -17.02
C THR A 433 -3.12 -36.63 -16.23
N GLY A 434 -4.37 -36.16 -16.31
CA GLY A 434 -4.87 -35.02 -15.55
C GLY A 434 -4.71 -35.21 -14.04
N GLU A 435 -5.21 -36.32 -13.52
CA GLU A 435 -5.11 -36.67 -12.09
C GLU A 435 -3.66 -36.86 -11.64
N LYS A 436 -2.84 -37.52 -12.46
CA LYS A 436 -1.41 -37.71 -12.17
C LYS A 436 -0.67 -36.39 -11.97
N TYR A 437 -0.84 -35.43 -12.89
CA TYR A 437 -0.20 -34.12 -12.77
C TYR A 437 -0.82 -33.27 -11.65
N GLY A 438 -2.13 -33.34 -11.45
CA GLY A 438 -2.81 -32.67 -10.33
C GLY A 438 -2.26 -33.13 -8.97
N ALA A 439 -2.16 -34.45 -8.77
CA ALA A 439 -1.58 -35.04 -7.57
C ALA A 439 -0.12 -34.61 -7.38
N LYS A 440 0.67 -34.57 -8.46
CA LYS A 440 2.06 -34.11 -8.38
C LYS A 440 2.17 -32.64 -7.99
N GLY A 441 1.30 -31.78 -8.53
CA GLY A 441 1.23 -30.37 -8.15
C GLY A 441 0.95 -30.19 -6.66
N LEU A 442 -0.02 -30.93 -6.11
CA LEU A 442 -0.36 -30.91 -4.69
C LEU A 442 0.79 -31.44 -3.80
N GLU A 443 1.49 -32.48 -4.22
CA GLU A 443 2.69 -32.98 -3.53
C GLU A 443 3.77 -31.89 -3.43
N ILE A 444 4.03 -31.18 -4.53
CA ILE A 444 5.01 -30.08 -4.57
C ILE A 444 4.57 -28.93 -3.66
N LEU A 445 3.29 -28.54 -3.66
CA LEU A 445 2.78 -27.50 -2.76
C LEU A 445 2.89 -27.91 -1.28
N THR A 446 2.67 -29.18 -0.97
CA THR A 446 2.85 -29.69 0.40
C THR A 446 4.33 -29.63 0.83
N ALA A 447 5.25 -29.95 -0.07
CA ALA A 447 6.68 -29.82 0.19
C ALA A 447 7.13 -28.36 0.31
N LEU A 448 6.55 -27.47 -0.50
CA LEU A 448 6.74 -26.02 -0.42
C LEU A 448 6.31 -25.47 0.94
N ASP A 449 5.10 -25.83 1.40
CA ASP A 449 4.57 -25.42 2.70
C ASP A 449 5.49 -25.84 3.84
N ARG A 450 5.89 -27.13 3.86
CA ARG A 450 6.87 -27.65 4.84
C ARG A 450 8.21 -26.92 4.80
N LEU A 451 8.69 -26.51 3.63
CA LEU A 451 9.92 -25.73 3.51
C LEU A 451 9.75 -24.32 4.10
N MET A 452 8.61 -23.67 3.83
CA MET A 452 8.32 -22.32 4.32
C MET A 452 8.14 -22.26 5.84
N GLU A 453 7.73 -23.35 6.49
CA GLU A 453 7.74 -23.48 7.96
C GLU A 453 9.14 -23.23 8.57
N SER A 454 10.21 -23.45 7.79
CA SER A 454 11.58 -23.17 8.23
C SER A 454 11.99 -21.70 8.05
N HIS A 455 11.20 -20.90 7.33
CA HIS A 455 11.50 -19.48 7.10
C HIS A 455 11.26 -18.67 8.39
N PRO A 456 12.15 -17.75 8.80
CA PRO A 456 12.02 -17.08 10.10
C PRO A 456 10.84 -16.10 10.22
N LEU A 457 10.35 -15.56 9.10
CA LEU A 457 9.36 -14.47 9.07
C LEU A 457 8.07 -14.84 8.31
N ASN A 458 8.20 -15.26 7.05
CA ASN A 458 7.11 -15.60 6.13
C ASN A 458 6.32 -16.86 6.51
N ARG A 459 5.62 -16.83 7.65
CA ARG A 459 4.77 -17.93 8.13
C ARG A 459 3.44 -17.42 8.68
N LEU A 460 2.36 -18.13 8.38
CA LEU A 460 1.01 -17.66 8.68
C LEU A 460 0.72 -17.65 10.19
N GLU A 461 1.24 -18.63 10.94
CA GLU A 461 1.08 -18.69 12.40
C GLU A 461 1.73 -17.49 13.09
N ARG A 462 2.82 -16.97 12.52
CA ARG A 462 3.47 -15.75 13.01
C ARG A 462 2.57 -14.53 12.84
N TRP A 463 2.02 -14.34 11.64
CA TRP A 463 1.10 -13.24 11.32
C TRP A 463 -0.15 -13.26 12.20
N VAL A 464 -0.80 -14.42 12.30
CA VAL A 464 -1.97 -14.60 13.16
C VAL A 464 -1.60 -14.42 14.64
N GLY A 465 -0.43 -14.89 15.05
CA GLY A 465 0.09 -14.74 16.41
C GLY A 465 0.23 -13.28 16.86
N PHE A 466 0.56 -12.36 15.95
CA PHE A 466 0.55 -10.92 16.27
C PHE A 466 -0.85 -10.43 16.65
N ALA A 467 -1.87 -10.79 15.87
CA ALA A 467 -3.25 -10.43 16.14
C ALA A 467 -3.76 -11.08 17.44
N SER A 468 -3.40 -12.35 17.66
CA SER A 468 -3.74 -13.09 18.88
C SER A 468 -3.15 -12.47 20.15
N ALA A 469 -2.00 -11.81 20.06
CA ALA A 469 -1.29 -11.25 21.20
C ALA A 469 -1.84 -9.88 21.65
N LEU A 470 -2.71 -9.25 20.87
CA LEU A 470 -3.29 -7.94 21.18
C LEU A 470 -4.20 -7.97 22.41
N THR A 471 -4.76 -9.13 22.76
CA THR A 471 -5.73 -9.25 23.85
C THR A 471 -5.71 -10.62 24.51
N LYS A 472 -6.10 -10.67 25.78
CA LYS A 472 -6.34 -11.92 26.53
C LYS A 472 -7.81 -12.36 26.47
N ASP A 473 -8.70 -11.49 26.03
CA ASP A 473 -10.12 -11.81 25.84
C ASP A 473 -10.30 -12.80 24.68
N LYS A 474 -11.04 -13.88 24.91
CA LYS A 474 -11.16 -14.98 23.94
C LYS A 474 -11.93 -14.59 22.68
N ASP A 475 -12.96 -13.74 22.81
CA ASP A 475 -13.81 -13.36 21.70
C ASP A 475 -13.15 -12.27 20.85
N LEU A 476 -12.52 -11.28 21.50
CA LEU A 476 -11.70 -10.27 20.81
C LEU A 476 -10.48 -10.92 20.12
N LYS A 477 -9.84 -11.91 20.75
CA LYS A 477 -8.78 -12.67 20.12
C LYS A 477 -9.26 -13.35 18.84
N ARG A 478 -10.38 -14.07 18.89
CA ARG A 478 -10.97 -14.72 17.71
C ARG A 478 -11.30 -13.68 16.62
N TYR A 479 -11.83 -12.52 17.01
CA TYR A 479 -12.15 -11.43 16.10
C TYR A 479 -10.89 -10.90 15.38
N TYR A 480 -9.80 -10.62 16.10
CA TYR A 480 -8.56 -10.14 15.48
C TYR A 480 -7.90 -11.21 14.59
N GLU A 481 -7.92 -12.48 14.99
CA GLU A 481 -7.43 -13.59 14.17
C GLU A 481 -8.23 -13.71 12.85
N GLN A 482 -9.55 -13.57 12.91
CA GLN A 482 -10.41 -13.55 11.72
C GLN A 482 -10.08 -12.36 10.81
N SER A 483 -9.88 -11.16 11.37
CA SER A 483 -9.47 -9.97 10.62
C SER A 483 -8.11 -10.18 9.93
N ALA A 484 -7.13 -10.75 10.65
CA ALA A 484 -5.79 -11.04 10.14
C ALA A 484 -5.81 -12.10 9.01
N ARG A 485 -6.61 -13.17 9.13
CA ARG A 485 -6.75 -14.19 8.07
C ARG A 485 -7.47 -13.63 6.85
N ARG A 486 -8.48 -12.81 7.08
CA ARG A 486 -9.31 -12.22 6.02
C ARG A 486 -8.46 -11.38 5.05
N ILE A 487 -7.60 -10.51 5.56
CA ILE A 487 -6.83 -9.60 4.70
C ILE A 487 -5.85 -10.33 3.76
N VAL A 488 -5.34 -11.49 4.16
CA VAL A 488 -4.43 -12.32 3.35
C VAL A 488 -5.15 -13.39 2.51
N THR A 489 -6.49 -13.41 2.52
CA THR A 489 -7.30 -14.39 1.75
C THR A 489 -8.39 -13.69 0.95
N VAL A 490 -9.62 -13.66 1.47
CA VAL A 490 -10.83 -13.19 0.77
C VAL A 490 -10.99 -11.66 0.80
N TRP A 491 -10.14 -10.97 1.54
CA TRP A 491 -10.13 -9.52 1.74
C TRP A 491 -11.42 -8.97 2.39
N GLY A 492 -12.52 -8.85 1.66
CA GLY A 492 -13.72 -8.14 2.14
C GLY A 492 -14.99 -8.45 1.38
N LEU A 493 -14.87 -9.00 0.17
CA LEU A 493 -15.97 -9.69 -0.47
C LEU A 493 -16.10 -11.06 0.19
N LEU A 494 -17.29 -11.44 0.66
CA LEU A 494 -17.56 -12.87 0.70
C LEU A 494 -17.46 -13.30 -0.75
N LEU A 495 -16.56 -14.24 -1.05
CA LEU A 495 -16.64 -15.02 -2.27
C LEU A 495 -18.07 -15.54 -2.34
N MET A 496 -18.92 -14.89 -3.14
CA MET A 496 -19.95 -15.63 -3.84
C MET A 496 -19.14 -16.61 -4.66
N ILE A 497 -19.02 -17.83 -4.14
CA ILE A 497 -18.80 -19.00 -4.96
C ILE A 497 -19.93 -18.92 -5.99
N ILE A 498 -19.67 -18.34 -7.15
CA ILE A 498 -20.55 -18.47 -8.30
C ILE A 498 -20.50 -19.96 -8.57
N PRO A 499 -21.61 -20.71 -8.38
CA PRO A 499 -21.62 -22.11 -8.76
C PRO A 499 -21.30 -22.12 -10.25
N ALA A 500 -20.25 -22.86 -10.65
CA ALA A 500 -20.03 -23.15 -12.04
C ALA A 500 -21.28 -23.86 -12.57
N GLY A 501 -22.14 -23.13 -13.29
CA GLY A 501 -23.38 -23.70 -13.81
C GLY A 501 -24.54 -22.72 -13.92
N SER A 502 -24.43 -21.74 -14.82
CA SER A 502 -25.58 -21.27 -15.59
C SER A 502 -25.07 -20.57 -16.84
N GLY A 503 -24.68 -21.37 -17.84
CA GLY A 503 -24.71 -20.88 -19.20
C GLY A 503 -26.16 -20.66 -19.60
N VAL A 504 -26.49 -19.50 -20.14
CA VAL A 504 -27.63 -19.33 -21.05
C VAL A 504 -27.28 -18.22 -22.03
N ALA A 505 -27.24 -18.62 -23.30
CA ALA A 505 -27.40 -17.90 -24.58
C ALA A 505 -26.72 -16.53 -24.78
#